data_AF-A0A0Q4RCK6-F1
#
_entry.id   AF-A0A0Q4RCK6-F1
#
_cell.length_a   1.000
_cell.length_b   1.000
_cell.length_c   1.000
_cell.angle_alpha   90.00
_cell.angle_beta   90.00
_cell.angle_gamma   90.00
#
_symmetry.space_group_name_H-M   'P 1'
#
loop_
_entity.id
_entity.type
_entity.pdbx_description
1 polymer ?
#
loop_
_entity_poly.entity_id
_entity_poly.type
_entity_poly.pdbx_seq_one_letter_code
_entity_poly.pdbx_strand_id
1 'polypeptide(L)'
;MAWKEWSQLSEERRYLVDQALAYMDAKYDEKAKLIGESEEHGKHGTRGSGHYALGLLLRSEPGDIERACEVLHKIIDLQFDAPDEIYHGTFKSALESVDPPAGNYPWKSLGHGHAYFLAQTVEKITERLVSGIEGEQAKKEWADRLVTAVDEVLPPVWKSYDPNWREFISCIFAVILEHFAGKLPQQLLGRMEQSMIKAVTGSIERRLSDVVPMNSNIELMHTFIVHYYGTRLQRSDWLEHADREAEKLHARYAEFGSLSEFNTTTYYGVDLTVLGLWRQYGKTAAFKQLGHAMEKGLWANIADFYNPYIENLSGPFARAYEMEMTAHSSLGVMLYLALGNGYEHFTAINCETEHDIMIALVGVDVPEELLPQLAEHQGDRLVEQPFRELCERDQPDANTNLCTARAWIEKELMMGAMSGSKNTNGQLHPATIHWKTADGHKYDLRLIRREVGKHWNTHLRGVYYEAAVNERELEVEVQCGAAVDIEFYFEITGQGVDARGIAANRWTLPGLTLEVEAEAPAPVVQAFDNRLEIIYLVQAKKSLETPAAPNTMKFLLSRVQGKV
;
A
#
# COMPACT_ATOMS: atom_id res chain seq x y z
N MET A 1 29.98 -9.53 -0.03
CA MET A 1 30.29 -8.36 0.83
C MET A 1 30.56 -8.88 2.23
N ALA A 2 31.50 -8.30 2.96
CA ALA A 2 31.76 -8.69 4.36
C ALA A 2 30.54 -8.30 5.21
N TRP A 3 30.07 -9.22 6.06
CA TRP A 3 28.97 -9.04 7.01
C TRP A 3 29.23 -7.79 7.86
N LYS A 4 28.23 -6.90 7.95
CA LYS A 4 28.27 -5.82 8.94
C LYS A 4 27.73 -6.37 10.24
N GLU A 5 28.62 -6.58 11.21
CA GLU A 5 28.19 -6.94 12.57
C GLU A 5 27.29 -5.82 13.13
N TRP A 6 26.47 -6.13 14.14
CA TRP A 6 25.67 -5.15 14.89
C TRP A 6 26.44 -3.85 15.21
N SER A 7 27.70 -4.01 15.62
CA SER A 7 28.63 -2.92 15.98
C SER A 7 29.03 -2.02 14.80
N GLN A 8 28.77 -2.43 13.56
CA GLN A 8 29.13 -1.72 12.33
C GLN A 8 27.95 -0.96 11.70
N LEU A 9 26.75 -1.06 12.28
CA LEU A 9 25.61 -0.22 11.91
C LEU A 9 25.84 1.21 12.39
N SER A 10 25.37 2.19 11.62
CA SER A 10 25.37 3.60 12.05
C SER A 10 24.49 3.76 13.31
N GLU A 11 24.61 4.89 13.99
CA GLU A 11 23.80 5.18 15.17
C GLU A 11 22.30 5.16 14.83
N GLU A 12 21.93 5.76 13.70
CA GLU A 12 20.55 5.86 13.22
C GLU A 12 19.96 4.48 12.91
N ARG A 13 20.75 3.63 12.24
CA ARG A 13 20.32 2.26 11.93
C ARG A 13 20.18 1.42 13.19
N ARG A 14 21.08 1.56 14.17
CA ARG A 14 20.96 0.85 15.46
C ARG A 14 19.73 1.30 16.23
N TYR A 15 19.46 2.60 16.26
CA TYR A 15 18.27 3.18 16.90
C TYR A 15 16.98 2.53 16.38
N LEU A 16 16.83 2.38 15.06
CA LEU A 16 15.67 1.71 14.46
C LEU A 16 15.56 0.24 14.89
N VAL A 17 16.68 -0.49 14.82
CA VAL A 17 16.66 -1.91 15.15
C VAL A 17 16.35 -2.12 16.64
N ASP A 18 16.92 -1.30 17.52
CA ASP A 18 16.64 -1.33 18.97
C ASP A 18 15.16 -1.05 19.27
N GLN A 19 14.59 -0.03 18.63
CA GLN A 19 13.17 0.33 18.80
C GLN A 19 12.25 -0.80 18.30
N ALA A 20 12.51 -1.34 17.10
CA ALA A 20 11.71 -2.40 16.50
C ALA A 20 11.83 -3.72 17.28
N LEU A 21 13.02 -4.07 17.76
CA LEU A 21 13.21 -5.25 18.62
C LEU A 21 12.50 -5.10 19.95
N ALA A 22 12.60 -3.95 20.62
CA ALA A 22 11.88 -3.70 21.86
C ALA A 22 10.35 -3.82 21.66
N TYR A 23 9.85 -3.31 20.53
CA TYR A 23 8.45 -3.42 20.14
C TYR A 23 8.00 -4.88 19.93
N MET A 24 8.83 -5.71 19.27
CA MET A 24 8.51 -7.10 18.96
C MET A 24 8.75 -8.06 20.13
N ASP A 25 9.79 -7.83 20.96
CA ASP A 25 10.05 -8.58 22.19
C ASP A 25 8.83 -8.54 23.12
N ALA A 26 8.18 -7.38 23.22
CA ALA A 26 6.97 -7.20 24.03
C ALA A 26 5.75 -7.99 23.52
N LYS A 27 5.77 -8.48 22.27
CA LYS A 27 4.69 -9.24 21.64
C LYS A 27 5.00 -10.73 21.46
N TYR A 28 6.21 -11.15 21.80
CA TYR A 28 6.61 -12.54 21.61
C TYR A 28 5.87 -13.47 22.57
N ASP A 29 5.14 -14.44 22.02
CA ASP A 29 4.47 -15.48 22.78
C ASP A 29 5.33 -16.75 22.80
N GLU A 30 5.85 -17.09 23.98
CA GLU A 30 6.71 -18.28 24.19
C GLU A 30 6.02 -19.61 23.89
N LYS A 31 4.70 -19.68 23.94
CA LYS A 31 3.94 -20.89 23.62
C LYS A 31 3.68 -20.99 22.12
N ALA A 32 3.31 -19.89 21.47
CA ALA A 32 3.05 -19.85 20.04
C ALA A 32 4.34 -19.91 19.21
N LYS A 33 5.46 -19.45 19.80
CA LYS A 33 6.77 -19.26 19.13
C LYS A 33 6.68 -18.28 17.96
N LEU A 34 5.84 -17.26 18.12
CA LEU A 34 5.54 -16.20 17.16
C LEU A 34 5.26 -14.91 17.93
N ILE A 35 5.26 -13.77 17.24
CA ILE A 35 4.80 -12.50 17.83
C ILE A 35 3.30 -12.30 17.55
N GLY A 36 2.60 -11.69 18.50
CA GLY A 36 1.21 -11.26 18.33
C GLY A 36 1.07 -10.12 17.32
N GLU A 37 -0.04 -10.08 16.58
CA GLU A 37 -0.37 -8.99 15.66
C GLU A 37 -0.82 -7.74 16.39
N SER A 38 -0.50 -6.60 15.79
CA SER A 38 -0.80 -5.27 16.36
C SER A 38 -2.22 -4.81 16.04
N GLU A 39 -2.72 -5.17 14.86
CA GLU A 39 -4.03 -4.76 14.36
C GLU A 39 -5.15 -5.72 14.81
N GLU A 40 -4.84 -7.00 15.01
CA GLU A 40 -5.82 -8.04 15.37
C GLU A 40 -5.44 -8.76 16.67
N HIS A 41 -6.14 -8.42 17.75
CA HIS A 41 -5.89 -9.00 19.07
C HIS A 41 -6.12 -10.51 19.08
N GLY A 42 -5.15 -11.26 19.62
CA GLY A 42 -5.23 -12.71 19.76
C GLY A 42 -4.79 -13.49 18.52
N LYS A 43 -4.27 -12.82 17.48
CA LYS A 43 -3.62 -13.45 16.34
C LYS A 43 -2.10 -13.37 16.43
N HIS A 44 -1.40 -14.36 15.86
CA HIS A 44 0.05 -14.40 15.77
C HIS A 44 0.52 -14.34 14.31
N GLY A 45 1.08 -13.21 13.91
CA GLY A 45 1.39 -12.89 12.53
C GLY A 45 2.68 -13.53 12.02
N THR A 46 2.65 -14.08 10.82
CA THR A 46 3.83 -14.75 10.21
C THR A 46 4.86 -13.77 9.66
N ARG A 47 4.41 -12.69 9.01
CA ARG A 47 5.28 -11.63 8.46
C ARG A 47 6.09 -10.97 9.57
N GLY A 48 5.41 -10.47 10.62
CA GLY A 48 6.06 -9.86 11.78
C GLY A 48 7.04 -10.78 12.48
N SER A 49 6.65 -12.04 12.68
CA SER A 49 7.54 -13.05 13.26
C SER A 49 8.81 -13.28 12.42
N GLY A 50 8.71 -13.16 11.09
CA GLY A 50 9.86 -13.22 10.20
C GLY A 50 10.85 -12.07 10.45
N HIS A 51 10.34 -10.84 10.58
CA HIS A 51 11.17 -9.69 10.93
C HIS A 51 11.77 -9.82 12.33
N TYR A 52 11.01 -10.36 13.29
CA TYR A 52 11.52 -10.65 14.63
C TYR A 52 12.69 -11.64 14.61
N ALA A 53 12.58 -12.75 13.85
CA ALA A 53 13.69 -13.69 13.69
C ALA A 53 14.93 -13.04 13.06
N LEU A 54 14.75 -12.16 12.06
CA LEU A 54 15.84 -11.37 11.49
C LEU A 54 16.50 -10.47 12.54
N GLY A 55 15.69 -9.80 13.37
CA GLY A 55 16.16 -8.96 14.46
C GLY A 55 16.97 -9.72 15.52
N LEU A 56 16.47 -10.88 15.96
CA LEU A 56 17.15 -11.75 16.92
C LEU A 56 18.53 -12.20 16.36
N LEU A 57 18.61 -12.59 15.09
CA LEU A 57 19.88 -12.99 14.48
C LEU A 57 20.88 -11.83 14.37
N LEU A 58 20.37 -10.62 14.18
CA LEU A 58 21.14 -9.39 14.11
C LEU A 58 21.65 -8.96 15.50
N ARG A 59 20.78 -8.94 16.53
CA ARG A 59 21.13 -8.64 17.94
C ARG A 59 22.08 -9.69 18.53
N SER A 60 21.79 -10.96 18.31
CA SER A 60 22.65 -12.10 18.63
C SER A 60 23.05 -12.21 20.13
N GLU A 61 22.17 -11.79 21.04
CA GLU A 61 22.33 -11.98 22.49
C GLU A 61 22.14 -13.45 22.91
N PRO A 62 22.54 -13.85 24.13
CA PRO A 62 22.33 -15.21 24.61
C PRO A 62 20.87 -15.66 24.50
N GLY A 63 20.62 -16.71 23.71
CA GLY A 63 19.28 -17.27 23.45
C GLY A 63 18.61 -16.76 22.17
N ASP A 64 19.07 -15.65 21.58
CA ASP A 64 18.44 -15.07 20.39
C ASP A 64 18.51 -16.02 19.18
N ILE A 65 19.66 -16.66 18.95
CA ILE A 65 19.83 -17.57 17.79
C ILE A 65 18.92 -18.78 17.92
N GLU A 66 18.80 -19.35 19.12
CA GLU A 66 17.91 -20.49 19.39
C GLU A 66 16.45 -20.09 19.16
N ARG A 67 16.02 -18.97 19.73
CA ARG A 67 14.67 -18.42 19.54
C ARG A 67 14.38 -18.11 18.07
N ALA A 68 15.32 -17.50 17.35
CA ALA A 68 15.17 -17.24 15.92
C ALA A 68 14.96 -18.53 15.13
N CYS A 69 15.69 -19.61 15.46
CA CYS A 69 15.50 -20.91 14.83
C CYS A 69 14.11 -21.50 15.11
N GLU A 70 13.59 -21.38 16.34
CA GLU A 70 12.24 -21.82 16.69
C GLU A 70 11.17 -21.05 15.88
N VAL A 71 11.30 -19.73 15.82
CA VAL A 71 10.39 -18.86 15.06
C VAL A 71 10.42 -19.22 13.56
N LEU A 72 11.61 -19.39 12.97
CA LEU A 72 11.76 -19.75 11.56
C LEU A 72 11.15 -21.13 11.26
N HIS A 73 11.34 -22.12 12.13
CA HIS A 73 10.68 -23.42 11.98
C HIS A 73 9.15 -23.28 11.99
N LYS A 74 8.63 -22.44 12.89
CA LYS A 74 7.20 -22.21 13.04
C LYS A 74 6.59 -21.49 11.83
N ILE A 75 7.28 -20.49 11.27
CA ILE A 75 6.86 -19.81 10.03
C ILE A 75 6.80 -20.81 8.87
N ILE A 76 7.81 -21.67 8.71
CA ILE A 76 7.84 -22.68 7.64
C ILE A 76 6.68 -23.69 7.80
N ASP A 77 6.31 -24.05 9.03
CA ASP A 77 5.17 -24.94 9.31
C ASP A 77 3.81 -24.31 8.93
N LEU A 78 3.75 -23.00 8.70
CA LEU A 78 2.56 -22.25 8.29
C LEU A 78 2.51 -22.02 6.77
N GLN A 79 3.45 -22.57 6.00
CA GLN A 79 3.43 -22.51 4.55
C GLN A 79 2.44 -23.51 3.94
N PHE A 80 1.66 -23.08 2.95
CA PHE A 80 0.78 -23.96 2.21
C PHE A 80 1.54 -24.79 1.17
N ASP A 81 1.49 -26.12 1.31
CA ASP A 81 2.04 -27.07 0.34
C ASP A 81 0.92 -27.72 -0.47
N ALA A 82 0.30 -26.92 -1.35
CA ALA A 82 -0.84 -27.34 -2.17
C ALA A 82 -0.61 -27.05 -3.67
N PRO A 83 0.19 -27.85 -4.40
CA PRO A 83 0.68 -27.53 -5.76
C PRO A 83 -0.42 -27.33 -6.82
N ASP A 84 -1.61 -27.88 -6.57
CA ASP A 84 -2.78 -27.76 -7.43
C ASP A 84 -3.65 -26.53 -7.11
N GLU A 85 -3.36 -25.82 -6.02
CA GLU A 85 -4.14 -24.69 -5.52
C GLU A 85 -3.45 -23.34 -5.77
N ILE A 86 -4.24 -22.28 -5.99
CA ILE A 86 -3.72 -20.94 -6.31
C ILE A 86 -2.90 -20.31 -5.17
N TYR A 87 -3.11 -20.78 -3.94
CA TYR A 87 -2.38 -20.35 -2.75
C TYR A 87 -1.12 -21.20 -2.49
N HIS A 88 -0.70 -22.08 -3.41
CA HIS A 88 0.54 -22.86 -3.25
C HIS A 88 1.74 -21.98 -2.88
N GLY A 89 2.51 -22.39 -1.87
CA GLY A 89 3.75 -21.75 -1.48
C GLY A 89 3.60 -20.40 -0.77
N THR A 90 2.39 -19.82 -0.65
CA THR A 90 2.15 -18.71 0.28
C THR A 90 2.05 -19.24 1.72
N PHE A 91 1.88 -18.34 2.67
CA PHE A 91 1.83 -18.64 4.10
C PHE A 91 0.49 -18.20 4.67
N LYS A 92 0.07 -18.82 5.77
CA LYS A 92 -0.99 -18.24 6.60
C LYS A 92 -0.58 -16.84 7.04
N SER A 93 -1.52 -15.90 7.02
CA SER A 93 -1.26 -14.55 7.55
C SER A 93 -0.95 -14.59 9.05
N ALA A 94 -1.75 -15.37 9.78
CA ALA A 94 -1.59 -15.64 11.20
C ALA A 94 -1.78 -17.13 11.52
N LEU A 95 -1.26 -17.57 12.67
CA LEU A 95 -1.42 -18.95 13.17
C LEU A 95 -2.90 -19.37 13.27
N GLU A 96 -3.76 -18.45 13.69
CA GLU A 96 -5.19 -18.65 13.93
C GLU A 96 -6.03 -18.56 12.65
N SER A 97 -5.43 -18.20 11.50
CA SER A 97 -6.15 -18.11 10.23
C SER A 97 -6.64 -19.48 9.77
N VAL A 98 -7.90 -19.51 9.35
CA VAL A 98 -8.55 -20.68 8.75
C VAL A 98 -7.89 -21.01 7.42
N ASP A 99 -7.79 -22.29 7.10
CA ASP A 99 -7.27 -22.73 5.81
C ASP A 99 -8.21 -22.30 4.67
N PRO A 100 -7.68 -21.87 3.51
CA PRO A 100 -8.50 -21.63 2.34
C PRO A 100 -9.20 -22.92 1.90
N PRO A 101 -10.42 -22.83 1.35
CA PRO A 101 -11.04 -24.00 0.73
C PRO A 101 -10.19 -24.47 -0.46
N ALA A 102 -10.15 -25.79 -0.65
CA ALA A 102 -9.53 -26.38 -1.83
C ALA A 102 -10.46 -26.19 -3.04
N GLY A 103 -10.07 -25.34 -3.98
CA GLY A 103 -10.88 -25.06 -5.16
C GLY A 103 -10.65 -26.05 -6.30
N ASN A 104 -9.46 -26.68 -6.36
CA ASN A 104 -9.02 -27.57 -7.44
C ASN A 104 -9.33 -27.06 -8.85
N TYR A 105 -9.44 -25.74 -9.02
CA TYR A 105 -9.77 -25.12 -10.29
C TYR A 105 -8.47 -24.87 -11.06
N PRO A 106 -8.47 -25.00 -12.41
CA PRO A 106 -7.24 -25.03 -13.20
C PRO A 106 -6.65 -23.62 -13.41
N TRP A 107 -6.36 -22.89 -12.33
CA TRP A 107 -5.91 -21.49 -12.33
C TRP A 107 -4.66 -21.25 -13.18
N LYS A 108 -3.79 -22.26 -13.34
CA LYS A 108 -2.60 -22.17 -14.21
C LYS A 108 -2.91 -22.11 -15.71
N SER A 109 -4.10 -22.53 -16.13
CA SER A 109 -4.54 -22.50 -17.54
C SER A 109 -5.60 -21.45 -17.82
N LEU A 110 -6.09 -20.76 -16.79
CA LEU A 110 -7.04 -19.67 -16.96
C LEU A 110 -6.30 -18.45 -17.51
N GLY A 111 -6.86 -17.86 -18.56
CA GLY A 111 -6.28 -16.68 -19.19
C GLY A 111 -6.31 -15.45 -18.29
N HIS A 112 -5.58 -14.42 -18.71
CA HIS A 112 -5.47 -13.15 -18.01
C HIS A 112 -6.86 -12.57 -17.69
N GLY A 113 -7.02 -12.02 -16.48
CA GLY A 113 -8.28 -11.40 -16.03
C GLY A 113 -9.37 -12.36 -15.57
N HIS A 114 -9.08 -13.65 -15.42
CA HIS A 114 -10.09 -14.61 -14.95
C HIS A 114 -10.76 -14.18 -13.65
N ALA A 115 -10.02 -13.68 -12.66
CA ALA A 115 -10.59 -13.21 -11.39
C ALA A 115 -11.59 -12.05 -11.60
N TYR A 116 -11.30 -11.13 -12.52
CA TYR A 116 -12.22 -10.07 -12.91
C TYR A 116 -13.52 -10.64 -13.50
N PHE A 117 -13.40 -11.57 -14.46
CA PHE A 117 -14.58 -12.17 -15.09
C PHE A 117 -15.40 -13.00 -14.10
N LEU A 118 -14.75 -13.76 -13.22
CA LEU A 118 -15.43 -14.53 -12.18
C LEU A 118 -16.22 -13.61 -11.24
N ALA A 119 -15.60 -12.53 -10.75
CA ALA A 119 -16.28 -11.55 -9.90
C ALA A 119 -17.48 -10.91 -10.61
N GLN A 120 -17.29 -10.49 -11.86
CA GLN A 120 -18.37 -9.93 -12.70
C GLN A 120 -19.50 -10.93 -12.96
N THR A 121 -19.17 -12.20 -13.17
CA THR A 121 -20.16 -13.26 -13.36
C THR A 121 -20.96 -13.51 -12.09
N VAL A 122 -20.30 -13.61 -10.94
CA VAL A 122 -20.96 -13.79 -9.64
C VAL A 122 -21.88 -12.61 -9.31
N GLU A 123 -21.41 -11.38 -9.54
CA GLU A 123 -22.21 -10.14 -9.37
C GLU A 123 -23.48 -10.18 -10.23
N LYS A 124 -23.36 -10.44 -11.54
CA LYS A 124 -24.51 -10.51 -12.46
C LYS A 124 -25.48 -11.65 -12.13
N ILE A 125 -24.96 -12.81 -11.73
CA ILE A 125 -25.81 -13.94 -11.30
C ILE A 125 -26.57 -13.55 -10.03
N THR A 126 -25.90 -12.88 -9.07
CA THR A 126 -26.50 -12.42 -7.82
C THR A 126 -27.62 -11.43 -8.10
N GLU A 127 -27.39 -10.41 -8.93
CA GLU A 127 -28.40 -9.43 -9.34
C GLU A 127 -29.63 -10.09 -9.97
N ARG A 128 -29.41 -11.07 -10.87
CA ARG A 128 -30.50 -11.83 -11.50
C ARG A 128 -31.25 -12.70 -10.49
N LEU A 129 -30.55 -13.38 -9.60
CA LEU A 129 -31.12 -14.24 -8.56
C LEU A 129 -32.05 -13.45 -7.64
N VAL A 130 -31.62 -12.28 -7.18
CA VAL A 130 -32.38 -11.47 -6.22
C VAL A 130 -33.46 -10.60 -6.87
N SER A 131 -33.44 -10.42 -8.20
CA SER A 131 -34.41 -9.59 -8.91
C SER A 131 -35.87 -10.04 -8.75
N GLY A 132 -36.11 -11.34 -8.53
CA GLY A 132 -37.44 -11.91 -8.31
C GLY A 132 -37.87 -12.00 -6.85
N ILE A 133 -37.07 -11.49 -5.90
CA ILE A 133 -37.31 -11.61 -4.46
C ILE A 133 -37.92 -10.30 -3.94
N GLU A 134 -39.05 -10.39 -3.25
CA GLU A 134 -39.68 -9.25 -2.58
C GLU A 134 -39.01 -8.94 -1.24
N GLY A 135 -38.73 -7.65 -1.00
CA GLY A 135 -38.14 -7.15 0.24
C GLY A 135 -36.60 -7.07 0.23
N GLU A 136 -36.06 -5.91 0.56
CA GLU A 136 -34.59 -5.65 0.53
C GLU A 136 -33.80 -6.54 1.49
N GLN A 137 -34.36 -6.85 2.66
CA GLN A 137 -33.71 -7.75 3.62
C GLN A 137 -33.58 -9.17 3.06
N ALA A 138 -34.62 -9.68 2.39
CA ALA A 138 -34.60 -11.01 1.79
C ALA A 138 -33.64 -11.06 0.61
N LYS A 139 -33.62 -10.01 -0.25
CA LYS A 139 -32.63 -9.89 -1.32
C LYS A 139 -31.20 -9.96 -0.79
N LYS A 140 -30.90 -9.17 0.25
CA LYS A 140 -29.58 -9.16 0.89
C LYS A 140 -29.21 -10.55 1.43
N GLU A 141 -30.12 -11.22 2.13
CA GLU A 141 -29.87 -12.55 2.68
C GLU A 141 -29.54 -13.57 1.58
N TRP A 142 -30.27 -13.57 0.46
CA TRP A 142 -29.99 -14.46 -0.67
C TRP A 142 -28.69 -14.12 -1.40
N ALA A 143 -28.36 -12.84 -1.53
CA ALA A 143 -27.07 -12.42 -2.06
C ALA A 143 -25.92 -12.91 -1.18
N ASP A 144 -26.01 -12.69 0.13
CA ASP A 144 -24.99 -13.12 1.11
C ASP A 144 -24.81 -14.64 1.11
N ARG A 145 -25.91 -15.41 0.99
CA ARG A 145 -25.87 -16.87 0.86
C ARG A 145 -25.14 -17.34 -0.40
N LEU A 146 -25.40 -16.71 -1.55
CA LEU A 146 -24.72 -17.06 -2.79
C LEU A 146 -23.23 -16.75 -2.71
N VAL A 147 -22.85 -15.56 -2.22
CA VAL A 147 -21.44 -15.17 -2.04
C VAL A 147 -20.74 -16.14 -1.09
N THR A 148 -21.38 -16.51 0.02
CA THR A 148 -20.84 -17.49 0.97
C THR A 148 -20.62 -18.85 0.30
N ALA A 149 -21.59 -19.34 -0.47
CA ALA A 149 -21.45 -20.61 -1.19
C ALA A 149 -20.32 -20.59 -2.24
N VAL A 150 -20.10 -19.44 -2.90
CA VAL A 150 -18.95 -19.27 -3.80
C VAL A 150 -17.65 -19.32 -3.02
N ASP A 151 -17.56 -18.60 -1.90
CA ASP A 151 -16.37 -18.54 -1.04
C ASP A 151 -16.04 -19.86 -0.34
N GLU A 152 -17.00 -20.78 -0.22
CA GLU A 152 -16.78 -22.15 0.29
C GLU A 152 -16.19 -23.11 -0.76
N VAL A 153 -16.33 -22.78 -2.05
CA VAL A 153 -15.90 -23.63 -3.17
C VAL A 153 -14.64 -23.07 -3.83
N LEU A 154 -14.51 -21.76 -3.94
CA LEU A 154 -13.36 -21.09 -4.56
C LEU A 154 -12.63 -20.29 -3.48
N PRO A 155 -11.31 -20.44 -3.31
CA PRO A 155 -10.59 -19.71 -2.28
C PRO A 155 -10.58 -18.20 -2.61
N PRO A 156 -11.31 -17.36 -1.86
CA PRO A 156 -11.33 -15.93 -2.16
C PRO A 156 -10.00 -15.28 -1.80
N VAL A 157 -9.38 -14.63 -2.77
CA VAL A 157 -8.11 -13.88 -2.62
C VAL A 157 -8.31 -12.71 -1.65
N TRP A 158 -7.35 -12.49 -0.75
CA TRP A 158 -7.35 -11.49 0.32
C TRP A 158 -8.43 -11.68 1.40
N LYS A 159 -9.22 -12.76 1.34
CA LYS A 159 -10.19 -13.13 2.36
C LYS A 159 -9.84 -14.45 3.03
N SER A 160 -9.50 -15.48 2.25
CA SER A 160 -9.10 -16.79 2.76
C SER A 160 -7.58 -16.97 2.81
N TYR A 161 -6.86 -16.33 1.90
CA TYR A 161 -5.40 -16.24 1.89
C TYR A 161 -4.94 -14.92 1.28
N ASP A 162 -3.72 -14.50 1.63
CA ASP A 162 -3.04 -13.42 0.92
C ASP A 162 -1.85 -14.00 0.12
N PRO A 163 -1.84 -13.87 -1.21
CA PRO A 163 -0.73 -14.36 -2.02
C PRO A 163 0.56 -13.56 -1.81
N ASN A 164 0.47 -12.30 -1.37
CA ASN A 164 1.62 -11.40 -1.18
C ASN A 164 2.53 -11.83 -0.02
N TRP A 165 2.00 -12.60 0.94
CA TRP A 165 2.79 -13.13 2.06
C TRP A 165 4.00 -13.95 1.59
N ARG A 166 3.86 -14.58 0.43
CA ARG A 166 4.92 -15.27 -0.26
C ARG A 166 6.10 -14.33 -0.53
N GLU A 167 5.84 -13.19 -1.17
CA GLU A 167 6.86 -12.20 -1.52
C GLU A 167 7.49 -11.56 -0.28
N PHE A 168 6.69 -11.18 0.73
CA PHE A 168 7.19 -10.61 1.98
C PHE A 168 8.12 -11.57 2.72
N ILE A 169 7.68 -12.81 2.98
CA ILE A 169 8.46 -13.80 3.73
C ILE A 169 9.71 -14.21 2.94
N SER A 170 9.60 -14.34 1.61
CA SER A 170 10.76 -14.62 0.76
C SER A 170 11.83 -13.54 0.80
N CYS A 171 11.45 -12.26 0.88
CA CYS A 171 12.39 -11.15 1.08
C CYS A 171 13.10 -11.26 2.45
N ILE A 172 12.35 -11.52 3.52
CA ILE A 172 12.91 -11.72 4.87
C ILE A 172 13.93 -12.87 4.86
N PHE A 173 13.55 -14.02 4.31
CA PHE A 173 14.42 -15.19 4.24
C PHE A 173 15.66 -14.92 3.39
N ALA A 174 15.56 -14.12 2.33
CA ALA A 174 16.71 -13.76 1.51
C ALA A 174 17.75 -12.98 2.32
N VAL A 175 17.30 -12.01 3.14
CA VAL A 175 18.19 -11.25 4.03
C VAL A 175 18.80 -12.16 5.10
N ILE A 176 18.00 -13.06 5.69
CA ILE A 176 18.49 -14.01 6.69
C ILE A 176 19.56 -14.94 6.09
N LEU A 177 19.30 -15.50 4.92
CA LEU A 177 20.20 -16.43 4.24
C LEU A 177 21.47 -15.73 3.72
N GLU A 178 21.41 -14.44 3.40
CA GLU A 178 22.58 -13.65 2.98
C GLU A 178 23.54 -13.40 4.14
N HIS A 179 23.03 -13.04 5.32
CA HIS A 179 23.86 -12.57 6.43
C HIS A 179 24.10 -13.60 7.53
N PHE A 180 23.16 -14.51 7.74
CA PHE A 180 23.12 -15.35 8.94
C PHE A 180 23.12 -16.84 8.64
N ALA A 181 23.23 -17.27 7.37
CA ALA A 181 23.26 -18.69 7.05
C ALA A 181 24.32 -19.48 7.83
N GLY A 182 25.50 -18.88 8.08
CA GLY A 182 26.56 -19.50 8.87
C GLY A 182 26.25 -19.67 10.37
N LYS A 183 25.22 -19.00 10.89
CA LYS A 183 24.75 -19.13 12.28
C LYS A 183 23.61 -20.15 12.44
N LEU A 184 22.99 -20.59 11.35
CA LEU A 184 21.80 -21.44 11.38
C LEU A 184 22.18 -22.93 11.27
N PRO A 185 21.45 -23.83 11.95
CA PRO A 185 21.63 -25.27 11.77
C PRO A 185 21.39 -25.70 10.31
N GLN A 186 22.22 -26.62 9.80
CA GLN A 186 22.12 -27.11 8.42
C GLN A 186 20.73 -27.66 8.06
N GLN A 187 20.05 -28.29 9.03
CA GLN A 187 18.69 -28.80 8.84
C GLN A 187 17.68 -27.66 8.60
N LEU A 188 17.80 -26.55 9.34
CA LEU A 188 16.93 -25.38 9.17
C LEU A 188 17.21 -24.71 7.82
N LEU A 189 18.48 -24.57 7.42
CA LEU A 189 18.84 -24.06 6.10
C LEU A 189 18.17 -24.85 4.97
N GLY A 190 18.23 -26.18 5.06
CA GLY A 190 17.54 -27.05 4.09
C GLY A 190 16.03 -26.84 4.09
N ARG A 191 15.39 -26.69 5.25
CA ARG A 191 13.95 -26.37 5.34
C ARG A 191 13.61 -25.02 4.72
N MET A 192 14.43 -23.98 4.99
CA MET A 192 14.24 -22.65 4.40
C MET A 192 14.35 -22.71 2.88
N GLU A 193 15.35 -23.39 2.32
CA GLU A 193 15.52 -23.51 0.87
C GLU A 193 14.36 -24.27 0.22
N GLN A 194 13.89 -25.36 0.82
CA GLN A 194 12.69 -26.08 0.33
C GLN A 194 11.42 -25.22 0.40
N SER A 195 11.28 -24.42 1.46
CA SER A 195 10.18 -23.46 1.57
C SER A 195 10.23 -22.41 0.46
N MET A 196 11.43 -21.88 0.17
CA MET A 196 11.62 -20.90 -0.89
C MET A 196 11.44 -21.50 -2.28
N ILE A 197 11.69 -22.79 -2.48
CA ILE A 197 11.35 -23.47 -3.74
C ILE A 197 9.85 -23.38 -4.03
N LYS A 198 9.00 -23.68 -3.04
CA LYS A 198 7.54 -23.60 -3.18
C LYS A 198 7.08 -22.16 -3.39
N ALA A 199 7.62 -21.23 -2.59
CA ALA A 199 7.29 -19.82 -2.68
C ALA A 199 7.67 -19.23 -4.05
N VAL A 200 8.92 -19.35 -4.48
CA VAL A 200 9.34 -18.74 -5.75
C VAL A 200 8.64 -19.39 -6.95
N THR A 201 8.40 -20.71 -6.91
CA THR A 201 7.61 -21.41 -7.94
C THR A 201 6.18 -20.84 -8.02
N GLY A 202 5.46 -20.78 -6.90
CA GLY A 202 4.11 -20.21 -6.88
C GLY A 202 4.07 -18.72 -7.28
N SER A 203 5.14 -17.96 -7.01
CA SER A 203 5.26 -16.56 -7.40
C SER A 203 5.39 -16.41 -8.92
N ILE A 204 6.23 -17.24 -9.56
CA ILE A 204 6.36 -17.31 -11.02
C ILE A 204 5.04 -17.74 -11.67
N GLU A 205 4.39 -18.78 -11.14
CA GLU A 205 3.10 -19.26 -11.67
C GLU A 205 2.00 -18.18 -11.56
N ARG A 206 1.92 -17.46 -10.44
CA ARG A 206 1.02 -16.29 -10.29
C ARG A 206 1.33 -15.24 -11.35
N ARG A 207 2.59 -14.87 -11.53
CA ARG A 207 2.99 -13.84 -12.50
C ARG A 207 2.71 -14.24 -13.96
N LEU A 208 2.89 -15.52 -14.31
CA LEU A 208 2.65 -16.00 -15.67
C LEU A 208 1.17 -16.17 -16.01
N SER A 209 0.34 -16.55 -15.04
CA SER A 209 -1.11 -16.70 -15.23
C SER A 209 -1.85 -15.36 -15.19
N ASP A 210 -1.33 -14.39 -14.43
CA ASP A 210 -1.92 -13.07 -14.21
C ASP A 210 -3.39 -13.13 -13.75
N VAL A 211 -3.77 -14.22 -13.08
CA VAL A 211 -5.10 -14.40 -12.48
C VAL A 211 -5.27 -13.48 -11.28
N VAL A 212 -4.19 -13.28 -10.52
CA VAL A 212 -4.12 -12.32 -9.41
C VAL A 212 -2.97 -11.36 -9.69
N PRO A 213 -3.26 -10.14 -10.16
CA PRO A 213 -2.24 -9.18 -10.54
C PRO A 213 -1.33 -8.81 -9.36
N MET A 214 -0.15 -8.31 -9.71
CA MET A 214 0.84 -7.79 -8.77
C MET A 214 0.89 -6.28 -8.89
N ASN A 215 0.79 -5.59 -7.76
CA ASN A 215 1.01 -4.14 -7.71
C ASN A 215 2.50 -3.82 -7.69
N SER A 216 2.86 -2.53 -7.64
CA SER A 216 4.24 -2.08 -7.84
C SER A 216 5.18 -2.69 -6.81
N ASN A 217 4.81 -2.64 -5.54
CA ASN A 217 5.60 -3.21 -4.46
C ASN A 217 5.77 -4.74 -4.57
N ILE A 218 4.68 -5.47 -4.88
CA ILE A 218 4.72 -6.93 -5.03
C ILE A 218 5.50 -7.36 -6.27
N GLU A 219 5.43 -6.61 -7.36
CA GLU A 219 6.20 -6.88 -8.58
C GLU A 219 7.70 -6.63 -8.36
N LEU A 220 8.06 -5.57 -7.63
CA LEU A 220 9.45 -5.33 -7.20
C LEU A 220 9.98 -6.49 -6.34
N MET A 221 9.16 -6.98 -5.40
CA MET A 221 9.54 -8.11 -4.55
C MET A 221 9.65 -9.40 -5.35
N HIS A 222 8.67 -9.70 -6.19
CA HIS A 222 8.66 -10.87 -7.08
C HIS A 222 9.96 -10.94 -7.88
N THR A 223 10.29 -9.84 -8.57
CA THR A 223 11.48 -9.74 -9.39
C THR A 223 12.75 -9.93 -8.55
N PHE A 224 12.82 -9.35 -7.34
CA PHE A 224 13.92 -9.57 -6.40
C PHE A 224 14.07 -11.04 -5.97
N ILE A 225 13.00 -11.67 -5.49
CA ILE A 225 13.08 -13.02 -4.91
C ILE A 225 13.42 -14.05 -5.98
N VAL A 226 12.86 -13.91 -7.19
CA VAL A 226 13.17 -14.82 -8.30
C VAL A 226 14.64 -14.67 -8.69
N HIS A 227 15.17 -13.45 -8.76
CA HIS A 227 16.60 -13.19 -9.02
C HIS A 227 17.51 -13.80 -7.95
N TYR A 228 17.21 -13.50 -6.69
CA TYR A 228 18.02 -13.91 -5.54
C TYR A 228 18.08 -15.44 -5.41
N TYR A 229 16.92 -16.09 -5.36
CA TYR A 229 16.84 -17.54 -5.24
C TYR A 229 17.22 -18.26 -6.52
N GLY A 230 17.01 -17.65 -7.70
CA GLY A 230 17.54 -18.15 -8.96
C GLY A 230 19.05 -18.31 -8.94
N THR A 231 19.76 -17.32 -8.38
CA THR A 231 21.21 -17.40 -8.18
C THR A 231 21.56 -18.43 -7.11
N ARG A 232 20.93 -18.34 -5.93
CA ARG A 232 21.26 -19.18 -4.76
C ARG A 232 21.08 -20.67 -5.05
N LEU A 233 20.00 -21.03 -5.74
CA LEU A 233 19.64 -22.41 -6.05
C LEU A 233 20.11 -22.85 -7.45
N GLN A 234 20.88 -22.03 -8.14
CA GLN A 234 21.41 -22.31 -9.49
C GLN A 234 20.30 -22.64 -10.51
N ARG A 235 19.21 -21.88 -10.49
CA ARG A 235 18.05 -22.01 -11.39
C ARG A 235 18.14 -20.97 -12.50
N SER A 236 18.71 -21.35 -13.64
CA SER A 236 18.88 -20.45 -14.79
C SER A 236 17.54 -19.99 -15.38
N ASP A 237 16.53 -20.84 -15.34
CA ASP A 237 15.15 -20.53 -15.78
C ASP A 237 14.52 -19.41 -14.93
N TRP A 238 14.86 -19.36 -13.63
CA TRP A 238 14.40 -18.29 -12.74
C TRP A 238 15.15 -16.99 -13.02
N LEU A 239 16.46 -17.06 -13.27
CA LEU A 239 17.24 -15.87 -13.63
C LEU A 239 16.74 -15.23 -14.93
N GLU A 240 16.47 -16.03 -15.96
CA GLU A 240 15.91 -15.53 -17.22
C GLU A 240 14.52 -14.89 -17.01
N HIS A 241 13.69 -15.47 -16.14
CA HIS A 241 12.41 -14.87 -15.77
C HIS A 241 12.61 -13.53 -15.06
N ALA A 242 13.49 -13.47 -14.05
CA ALA A 242 13.74 -12.26 -13.28
C ALA A 242 14.32 -11.13 -14.14
N ASP A 243 15.30 -11.42 -15.00
CA ASP A 243 15.91 -10.43 -15.89
C ASP A 243 14.85 -9.84 -16.84
N ARG A 244 14.01 -10.69 -17.44
CA ARG A 244 12.92 -10.25 -18.31
C ARG A 244 11.89 -9.39 -17.56
N GLU A 245 11.49 -9.78 -16.35
CA GLU A 245 10.52 -9.00 -15.59
C GLU A 245 11.12 -7.69 -15.07
N ALA A 246 12.41 -7.65 -14.70
CA ALA A 246 13.11 -6.43 -14.34
C ALA A 246 13.18 -5.44 -15.51
N GLU A 247 13.49 -5.92 -16.72
CA GLU A 247 13.51 -5.09 -17.93
C GLU A 247 12.12 -4.54 -18.27
N LYS A 248 11.06 -5.36 -18.19
CA LYS A 248 9.68 -4.93 -18.41
C LYS A 248 9.22 -3.89 -17.38
N LEU A 249 9.51 -4.14 -16.10
CA LEU A 249 9.17 -3.21 -15.03
C LEU A 249 9.87 -1.86 -15.25
N HIS A 250 11.17 -1.88 -15.51
CA HIS A 250 11.93 -0.67 -15.78
C HIS A 250 11.44 0.05 -17.04
N ALA A 251 11.10 -0.68 -18.12
CA ALA A 251 10.58 -0.07 -19.34
C ALA A 251 9.25 0.66 -19.10
N ARG A 252 8.34 0.09 -18.28
CA ARG A 252 7.10 0.77 -17.87
C ARG A 252 7.37 1.97 -16.96
N TYR A 253 8.28 1.81 -16.01
CA TYR A 253 8.71 2.91 -15.14
C TYR A 253 9.27 4.09 -15.95
N ALA A 254 10.13 3.80 -16.93
CA ALA A 254 10.81 4.81 -17.75
C ALA A 254 9.89 5.65 -18.65
N GLU A 255 8.63 5.24 -18.87
CA GLU A 255 7.64 6.04 -19.62
C GLU A 255 7.47 7.43 -18.97
N PHE A 256 7.43 7.48 -17.63
CA PHE A 256 7.20 8.72 -16.89
C PHE A 256 8.13 8.92 -15.67
N GLY A 257 8.97 7.95 -15.33
CA GLY A 257 9.78 7.99 -14.10
C GLY A 257 8.96 7.72 -12.83
N SER A 258 7.86 6.96 -12.94
CA SER A 258 6.87 6.77 -11.86
C SER A 258 6.44 5.30 -11.74
N LEU A 259 6.16 4.85 -10.52
CA LEU A 259 5.49 3.58 -10.25
C LEU A 259 3.95 3.73 -10.38
N SER A 260 3.24 2.62 -10.54
CA SER A 260 1.78 2.63 -10.73
C SER A 260 1.01 2.99 -9.46
N GLU A 261 1.54 2.63 -8.29
CA GLU A 261 1.05 3.11 -7.00
C GLU A 261 1.70 4.47 -6.70
N PHE A 262 1.37 5.47 -7.52
CA PHE A 262 2.03 6.77 -7.49
C PHE A 262 1.65 7.58 -6.25
N ASN A 263 2.63 8.37 -5.77
CA ASN A 263 2.60 9.27 -4.63
C ASN A 263 1.80 8.68 -3.47
N THR A 264 2.41 7.82 -2.68
CA THR A 264 1.70 7.09 -1.63
C THR A 264 2.44 7.22 -0.32
N THR A 265 1.71 7.64 0.70
CA THR A 265 2.23 7.65 2.06
C THR A 265 2.54 6.23 2.53
N THR A 266 1.77 5.21 2.13
CA THR A 266 1.95 3.82 2.59
C THR A 266 3.04 3.05 1.85
N TYR A 267 2.99 2.99 0.51
CA TYR A 267 3.75 1.96 -0.23
C TYR A 267 5.16 2.39 -0.66
N TYR A 268 5.46 3.70 -0.69
CA TYR A 268 6.80 4.17 -1.06
C TYR A 268 7.89 3.69 -0.09
N GLY A 269 7.59 3.57 1.20
CA GLY A 269 8.51 2.95 2.15
C GLY A 269 8.78 1.47 1.81
N VAL A 270 7.75 0.74 1.36
CA VAL A 270 7.91 -0.66 0.92
C VAL A 270 8.73 -0.73 -0.37
N ASP A 271 8.41 0.09 -1.37
CA ASP A 271 9.13 0.15 -2.66
C ASP A 271 10.61 0.47 -2.46
N LEU A 272 10.92 1.49 -1.66
CA LEU A 272 12.29 1.87 -1.31
C LEU A 272 13.02 0.74 -0.58
N THR A 273 12.35 0.02 0.32
CA THR A 273 12.96 -1.12 1.01
C THR A 273 13.39 -2.19 0.01
N VAL A 274 12.50 -2.53 -0.93
CA VAL A 274 12.76 -3.57 -1.93
C VAL A 274 13.82 -3.13 -2.93
N LEU A 275 13.81 -1.87 -3.37
CA LEU A 275 14.89 -1.33 -4.20
C LEU A 275 16.24 -1.34 -3.44
N GLY A 276 16.21 -1.09 -2.14
CA GLY A 276 17.35 -1.34 -1.25
C GLY A 276 17.80 -2.81 -1.24
N LEU A 277 16.88 -3.78 -1.28
CA LEU A 277 17.21 -5.20 -1.45
C LEU A 277 17.88 -5.46 -2.80
N TRP A 278 17.41 -4.84 -3.89
CA TRP A 278 18.05 -4.96 -5.21
C TRP A 278 19.48 -4.41 -5.16
N ARG A 279 19.66 -3.20 -4.61
CA ARG A 279 20.96 -2.52 -4.48
C ARG A 279 21.95 -3.33 -3.65
N GLN A 280 21.53 -3.84 -2.49
CA GLN A 280 22.41 -4.60 -1.61
C GLN A 280 22.61 -6.05 -2.08
N TYR A 281 21.54 -6.76 -2.38
CA TYR A 281 21.54 -8.22 -2.52
C TYR A 281 21.33 -8.74 -3.94
N GLY A 282 21.11 -7.86 -4.92
CA GLY A 282 21.17 -8.20 -6.34
C GLY A 282 22.48 -8.89 -6.69
N LYS A 283 22.40 -9.90 -7.56
CA LYS A 283 23.55 -10.78 -7.87
C LYS A 283 24.26 -10.48 -9.19
N THR A 284 23.67 -9.61 -10.02
CA THR A 284 24.27 -9.14 -11.27
C THR A 284 24.34 -7.61 -11.29
N ALA A 285 25.30 -7.06 -12.02
CA ALA A 285 25.45 -5.60 -12.13
C ALA A 285 24.25 -4.96 -12.86
N ALA A 286 23.73 -5.61 -13.91
CA ALA A 286 22.57 -5.14 -14.66
C ALA A 286 21.32 -5.00 -13.77
N PHE A 287 21.02 -6.03 -12.97
CA PHE A 287 19.90 -6.00 -12.04
C PHE A 287 20.01 -4.86 -11.02
N LYS A 288 21.21 -4.66 -10.45
CA LYS A 288 21.47 -3.55 -9.53
C LYS A 288 21.32 -2.18 -10.20
N GLN A 289 21.75 -2.04 -11.45
CA GLN A 289 21.65 -0.78 -12.20
C GLN A 289 20.19 -0.39 -12.45
N LEU A 290 19.34 -1.36 -12.84
CA LEU A 290 17.89 -1.11 -13.01
C LEU A 290 17.24 -0.69 -11.68
N GLY A 291 17.55 -1.40 -10.59
CA GLY A 291 17.04 -1.06 -9.26
C GLY A 291 17.48 0.33 -8.81
N HIS A 292 18.76 0.67 -8.97
CA HIS A 292 19.29 1.98 -8.58
C HIS A 292 18.69 3.13 -9.40
N ALA A 293 18.43 2.93 -10.70
CA ALA A 293 17.76 3.92 -11.53
C ALA A 293 16.33 4.23 -11.02
N MET A 294 15.57 3.20 -10.65
CA MET A 294 14.23 3.36 -10.07
C MET A 294 14.28 3.95 -8.66
N GLU A 295 15.24 3.55 -7.81
CA GLU A 295 15.42 4.11 -6.44
C GLU A 295 15.68 5.61 -6.50
N LYS A 296 16.61 6.05 -7.38
CA LYS A 296 16.93 7.45 -7.57
C LYS A 296 15.73 8.29 -8.01
N GLY A 297 14.97 7.81 -9.01
CA GLY A 297 13.81 8.56 -9.47
C GLY A 297 12.63 8.52 -8.50
N LEU A 298 12.47 7.46 -7.71
CA LEU A 298 11.50 7.44 -6.61
C LEU A 298 11.83 8.50 -5.54
N TRP A 299 13.11 8.65 -5.17
CA TRP A 299 13.54 9.74 -4.29
C TRP A 299 13.28 11.13 -4.88
N ALA A 300 13.45 11.31 -6.19
CA ALA A 300 13.12 12.57 -6.86
C ALA A 300 11.62 12.88 -6.75
N ASN A 301 10.74 11.90 -7.03
CA ASN A 301 9.30 12.07 -6.86
C ASN A 301 8.93 12.40 -5.40
N ILE A 302 9.54 11.73 -4.43
CA ILE A 302 9.33 12.03 -3.00
C ILE A 302 9.72 13.48 -2.71
N ALA A 303 10.91 13.91 -3.13
CA ALA A 303 11.38 15.28 -2.90
C ALA A 303 10.44 16.32 -3.52
N ASP A 304 9.96 16.08 -4.74
CA ASP A 304 9.04 16.98 -5.42
C ASP A 304 7.73 17.16 -4.64
N PHE A 305 7.13 16.08 -4.14
CA PHE A 305 5.84 16.12 -3.43
C PHE A 305 5.96 16.37 -1.91
N TYR A 306 7.17 16.34 -1.33
CA TYR A 306 7.36 16.47 0.12
C TYR A 306 7.43 17.90 0.63
N ASN A 307 6.68 18.24 1.69
CA ASN A 307 6.80 19.51 2.38
C ASN A 307 7.60 19.33 3.69
N PRO A 308 8.83 19.86 3.81
CA PRO A 308 9.66 19.70 5.01
C PRO A 308 9.21 20.53 6.22
N TYR A 309 8.35 21.55 6.05
CA TYR A 309 7.82 22.33 7.17
C TYR A 309 6.57 21.70 7.81
N ILE A 310 5.70 21.15 6.97
CA ILE A 310 4.57 20.31 7.40
C ILE A 310 5.06 18.91 7.78
N GLU A 311 6.20 18.49 7.23
CA GLU A 311 6.79 17.16 7.37
C GLU A 311 5.87 16.04 6.89
N ASN A 312 5.27 16.23 5.72
CA ASN A 312 4.41 15.21 5.12
C ASN A 312 4.47 15.30 3.58
N LEU A 313 4.05 14.22 2.90
CA LEU A 313 3.83 14.25 1.45
C LEU A 313 2.55 15.02 1.12
N SER A 314 2.60 15.90 0.13
CA SER A 314 1.40 16.40 -0.52
C SER A 314 0.75 15.27 -1.30
N GLY A 315 -0.57 15.15 -1.25
CA GLY A 315 -1.29 14.33 -2.23
C GLY A 315 -1.21 14.90 -3.65
N PRO A 316 -1.96 14.33 -4.60
CA PRO A 316 -2.97 13.29 -4.39
C PRO A 316 -2.32 11.93 -4.14
N PHE A 317 -3.07 10.96 -3.62
CA PHE A 317 -2.54 9.62 -3.37
C PHE A 317 -3.28 8.57 -4.18
N ALA A 318 -2.58 7.85 -5.07
CA ALA A 318 -3.20 6.78 -5.87
C ALA A 318 -3.67 5.62 -4.99
N ARG A 319 -2.96 5.40 -3.88
CA ARG A 319 -3.28 4.36 -2.91
C ARG A 319 -2.64 4.67 -1.56
N ALA A 320 -3.40 5.03 -0.54
CA ALA A 320 -2.91 5.19 0.83
C ALA A 320 -3.97 4.86 1.89
N TYR A 321 -3.55 4.26 3.00
CA TYR A 321 -4.44 4.06 4.16
C TYR A 321 -4.67 5.37 4.92
N GLU A 322 -3.60 6.15 5.10
CA GLU A 322 -3.58 7.33 5.94
C GLU A 322 -3.04 8.55 5.19
N MET A 323 -3.48 9.73 5.62
CA MET A 323 -2.96 11.01 5.13
C MET A 323 -1.56 11.30 5.68
N GLU A 324 -1.23 10.79 6.87
CA GLU A 324 0.05 11.03 7.54
C GLU A 324 1.09 9.95 7.20
N MET A 325 2.25 10.37 6.69
CA MET A 325 3.35 9.46 6.31
C MET A 325 4.03 8.73 7.48
N THR A 326 3.67 9.04 8.73
CA THR A 326 4.18 8.36 9.94
C THR A 326 3.15 7.41 10.56
N ALA A 327 1.91 7.36 10.04
CA ALA A 327 0.81 6.62 10.67
C ALA A 327 0.72 5.15 10.20
N HIS A 328 0.53 4.90 8.91
CA HIS A 328 0.50 3.53 8.35
C HIS A 328 1.53 3.44 7.23
N SER A 329 2.81 3.56 7.61
CA SER A 329 3.90 3.71 6.66
C SER A 329 5.28 3.56 7.28
N SER A 330 6.24 3.13 6.46
CA SER A 330 7.69 3.19 6.73
C SER A 330 8.40 4.37 6.06
N LEU A 331 7.69 5.29 5.39
CA LEU A 331 8.28 6.43 4.71
C LEU A 331 8.94 7.42 5.69
N GLY A 332 8.34 7.64 6.86
CA GLY A 332 8.97 8.42 7.93
C GLY A 332 10.35 7.87 8.32
N VAL A 333 10.46 6.54 8.48
CA VAL A 333 11.74 5.86 8.77
C VAL A 333 12.75 6.05 7.64
N MET A 334 12.32 6.04 6.38
CA MET A 334 13.20 6.32 5.24
C MET A 334 13.76 7.74 5.28
N LEU A 335 12.93 8.74 5.61
CA LEU A 335 13.35 10.13 5.76
C LEU A 335 14.28 10.32 6.96
N TYR A 336 14.01 9.64 8.08
CA TYR A 336 14.92 9.63 9.23
C TYR A 336 16.32 9.10 8.85
N LEU A 337 16.39 8.00 8.10
CA LEU A 337 17.68 7.48 7.63
C LEU A 337 18.40 8.41 6.64
N ALA A 338 17.66 9.25 5.93
CA ALA A 338 18.22 10.23 5.00
C ALA A 338 18.73 11.50 5.71
N LEU A 339 17.97 12.00 6.70
CA LEU A 339 18.20 13.28 7.35
C LEU A 339 19.03 13.15 8.65
N GLY A 340 18.95 12.00 9.32
CA GLY A 340 19.74 11.66 10.50
C GLY A 340 19.20 12.24 11.82
N ASN A 341 20.13 12.51 12.73
CA ASN A 341 19.86 12.96 14.10
C ASN A 341 18.96 14.21 14.15
N GLY A 342 17.97 14.21 15.05
CA GLY A 342 16.98 15.28 15.20
C GLY A 342 15.65 15.02 14.48
N TYR A 343 15.56 13.93 13.71
CA TYR A 343 14.34 13.47 13.02
C TYR A 343 13.77 12.18 13.61
N GLU A 344 14.12 11.83 14.86
CA GLU A 344 13.68 10.59 15.52
C GLU A 344 12.14 10.50 15.63
N HIS A 345 11.42 11.63 15.63
CA HIS A 345 9.96 11.66 15.64
C HIS A 345 9.32 11.04 14.39
N PHE A 346 10.06 10.92 13.27
CA PHE A 346 9.57 10.22 12.08
C PHE A 346 9.52 8.71 12.23
N THR A 347 10.17 8.14 13.24
CA THR A 347 10.17 6.70 13.52
C THR A 347 9.09 6.34 14.55
N ALA A 348 8.04 7.15 14.70
CA ALA A 348 6.96 6.84 15.62
C ALA A 348 6.41 5.43 15.38
N ILE A 349 6.26 4.65 16.46
CA ILE A 349 5.83 3.26 16.38
C ILE A 349 4.45 3.17 15.71
N ASN A 350 4.38 2.37 14.66
CA ASN A 350 3.17 2.06 13.93
C ASN A 350 3.12 0.58 13.46
N CYS A 351 2.12 0.23 12.63
CA CYS A 351 1.93 -1.13 12.12
C CYS A 351 3.10 -1.67 11.26
N GLU A 352 3.94 -0.80 10.71
CA GLU A 352 5.09 -1.15 9.89
C GLU A 352 6.41 -1.20 10.67
N THR A 353 6.42 -0.87 11.98
CA THR A 353 7.64 -0.87 12.83
C THR A 353 8.42 -2.18 12.78
N GLU A 354 7.72 -3.31 12.63
CA GLU A 354 8.36 -4.64 12.51
C GLU A 354 9.31 -4.70 11.30
N HIS A 355 9.01 -3.95 10.24
CA HIS A 355 9.78 -3.88 9.00
C HIS A 355 11.11 -3.12 9.15
N ASP A 356 11.25 -2.25 10.16
CA ASP A 356 12.37 -1.31 10.29
C ASP A 356 13.73 -1.99 10.38
N ILE A 357 13.79 -3.24 10.87
CA ILE A 357 15.02 -4.05 10.90
C ILE A 357 15.55 -4.30 9.49
N MET A 358 14.67 -4.61 8.55
CA MET A 358 15.05 -4.81 7.15
C MET A 358 15.48 -3.48 6.52
N ILE A 359 14.75 -2.40 6.81
CA ILE A 359 15.06 -1.05 6.35
C ILE A 359 16.44 -0.61 6.82
N ALA A 360 16.77 -0.81 8.09
CA ALA A 360 18.07 -0.49 8.67
C ALA A 360 19.23 -1.26 7.99
N LEU A 361 19.00 -2.52 7.60
CA LEU A 361 19.99 -3.32 6.90
C LEU A 361 20.23 -2.85 5.46
N VAL A 362 19.16 -2.56 4.70
CA VAL A 362 19.31 -2.07 3.32
C VAL A 362 19.76 -0.60 3.26
N GLY A 363 19.32 0.20 4.23
CA GLY A 363 19.46 1.65 4.29
C GLY A 363 18.87 2.37 3.09
N VAL A 364 19.12 3.68 3.03
CA VAL A 364 18.71 4.54 1.92
C VAL A 364 19.89 4.89 1.00
N ASP A 365 19.59 5.34 -0.21
CA ASP A 365 20.55 5.84 -1.21
C ASP A 365 19.97 7.11 -1.87
N VAL A 366 19.77 8.13 -1.04
CA VAL A 366 19.21 9.42 -1.48
C VAL A 366 20.26 10.18 -2.29
N PRO A 367 19.95 10.65 -3.51
CA PRO A 367 20.84 11.55 -4.24
C PRO A 367 21.16 12.79 -3.41
N GLU A 368 22.46 13.12 -3.26
CA GLU A 368 22.94 14.22 -2.41
C GLU A 368 22.28 15.56 -2.76
N GLU A 369 21.98 15.77 -4.04
CA GLU A 369 21.31 16.97 -4.55
C GLU A 369 19.88 17.18 -4.02
N LEU A 370 19.21 16.13 -3.52
CA LEU A 370 17.83 16.21 -3.00
C LEU A 370 17.78 16.51 -1.49
N LEU A 371 18.87 16.29 -0.76
CA LEU A 371 18.89 16.46 0.70
C LEU A 371 18.48 17.87 1.16
N PRO A 372 18.93 18.98 0.54
CA PRO A 372 18.50 20.32 0.95
C PRO A 372 16.98 20.54 0.84
N GLN A 373 16.34 19.96 -0.18
CA GLN A 373 14.89 20.06 -0.39
C GLN A 373 14.09 19.20 0.59
N LEU A 374 14.64 18.05 1.00
CA LEU A 374 14.05 17.21 2.04
C LEU A 374 14.23 17.78 3.45
N ALA A 375 15.27 18.57 3.69
CA ALA A 375 15.54 19.17 5.00
C ALA A 375 14.78 20.50 5.21
N GLU A 376 14.71 21.35 4.17
CA GLU A 376 14.22 22.72 4.31
C GLU A 376 13.38 23.17 3.10
N HIS A 377 12.36 24.01 3.34
CA HIS A 377 11.50 24.55 2.27
C HIS A 377 12.29 25.51 1.38
N GLN A 378 12.57 25.09 0.15
CA GLN A 378 13.37 25.86 -0.82
C GLN A 378 12.56 26.90 -1.62
N GLY A 379 11.24 26.93 -1.46
CA GLY A 379 10.34 27.84 -2.16
C GLY A 379 9.05 27.17 -2.60
N ASP A 380 8.06 28.01 -2.91
CA ASP A 380 6.76 27.53 -3.34
C ASP A 380 6.85 26.94 -4.75
N ARG A 381 6.13 25.85 -5.01
CA ARG A 381 6.22 25.13 -6.29
C ARG A 381 4.90 24.49 -6.70
N LEU A 382 4.71 24.45 -8.02
CA LEU A 382 3.73 23.60 -8.69
C LEU A 382 4.46 22.39 -9.25
N VAL A 383 4.05 21.20 -8.82
CA VAL A 383 4.55 19.92 -9.31
C VAL A 383 3.49 19.29 -10.20
N GLU A 384 3.91 18.69 -11.30
CA GLU A 384 3.07 17.91 -12.19
C GLU A 384 3.82 16.65 -12.61
N GLN A 385 3.24 15.49 -12.35
CA GLN A 385 3.84 14.19 -12.64
C GLN A 385 2.82 13.26 -13.29
N PRO A 386 2.99 12.91 -14.59
CA PRO A 386 2.20 11.87 -15.22
C PRO A 386 2.60 10.48 -14.71
N PHE A 387 1.66 9.53 -14.70
CA PHE A 387 1.93 8.13 -14.37
C PHE A 387 0.90 7.18 -14.99
N ARG A 388 1.24 5.89 -15.06
CA ARG A 388 0.31 4.80 -15.42
C ARG A 388 -0.24 4.17 -14.15
N GLU A 389 -1.45 4.53 -13.76
CA GLU A 389 -2.18 3.88 -12.66
C GLU A 389 -2.50 2.42 -13.02
N LEU A 390 -2.40 1.51 -12.05
CA LEU A 390 -2.82 0.11 -12.22
C LEU A 390 -4.13 -0.15 -11.45
N CYS A 391 -5.22 -0.37 -12.18
CA CYS A 391 -6.51 -0.79 -11.63
C CYS A 391 -6.61 -2.32 -11.59
N GLU A 392 -5.98 -2.95 -10.60
CA GLU A 392 -5.85 -4.42 -10.46
C GLU A 392 -7.16 -5.22 -10.60
N ARG A 393 -8.32 -4.61 -10.30
CA ARG A 393 -9.66 -5.25 -10.33
C ARG A 393 -10.50 -4.87 -11.56
N ASP A 394 -9.90 -4.21 -12.54
CA ASP A 394 -10.54 -3.87 -13.79
C ASP A 394 -10.16 -4.83 -14.92
N GLN A 395 -10.76 -4.61 -16.09
CA GLN A 395 -10.47 -5.39 -17.28
C GLN A 395 -8.96 -5.27 -17.62
N PRO A 396 -8.22 -6.39 -17.74
CA PRO A 396 -6.76 -6.37 -17.88
C PRO A 396 -6.22 -5.51 -19.03
N ASP A 397 -6.93 -5.46 -20.16
CA ASP A 397 -6.47 -4.68 -21.32
C ASP A 397 -6.83 -3.19 -21.23
N ALA A 398 -7.49 -2.76 -20.15
CA ALA A 398 -7.97 -1.40 -19.93
C ALA A 398 -7.72 -0.91 -18.49
N ASN A 399 -6.80 -1.53 -17.76
CA ASN A 399 -6.53 -1.25 -16.36
C ASN A 399 -5.29 -0.36 -16.11
N THR A 400 -4.70 0.21 -17.16
CA THR A 400 -3.49 1.07 -17.08
C THR A 400 -3.79 2.51 -17.49
N ASN A 401 -4.56 3.21 -16.66
CA ASN A 401 -5.02 4.57 -16.97
C ASN A 401 -3.85 5.56 -16.93
N LEU A 402 -3.76 6.44 -17.93
CA LEU A 402 -2.88 7.60 -17.85
C LEU A 402 -3.49 8.59 -16.87
N CYS A 403 -2.78 8.87 -15.79
CA CYS A 403 -3.17 9.82 -14.78
C CYS A 403 -2.13 10.94 -14.68
N THR A 404 -2.54 12.09 -14.16
CA THR A 404 -1.61 13.16 -13.80
C THR A 404 -1.83 13.55 -12.35
N ALA A 405 -0.78 13.48 -11.55
CA ALA A 405 -0.77 14.00 -10.19
C ALA A 405 -0.19 15.42 -10.21
N ARG A 406 -0.90 16.36 -9.58
CA ARG A 406 -0.46 17.75 -9.43
C ARG A 406 -0.48 18.15 -7.97
N ALA A 407 0.51 18.93 -7.56
CA ALA A 407 0.58 19.48 -6.22
C ALA A 407 1.01 20.95 -6.25
N TRP A 408 0.30 21.81 -5.52
CA TRP A 408 0.80 23.13 -5.13
C TRP A 408 1.34 23.03 -3.71
N ILE A 409 2.60 23.38 -3.50
CA ILE A 409 3.28 23.26 -2.21
C ILE A 409 3.86 24.61 -1.85
N GLU A 410 3.33 25.21 -0.79
CA GLU A 410 3.90 26.38 -0.10
C GLU A 410 4.36 25.97 1.30
N LYS A 411 4.97 26.89 2.04
CA LYS A 411 5.55 26.55 3.35
C LYS A 411 4.51 25.97 4.33
N GLU A 412 3.37 26.63 4.49
CA GLU A 412 2.37 26.33 5.52
C GLU A 412 1.18 25.51 5.00
N LEU A 413 1.10 25.27 3.69
CA LEU A 413 -0.01 24.57 3.06
C LEU A 413 0.45 23.82 1.80
N MET A 414 -0.20 22.70 1.52
CA MET A 414 -0.04 21.97 0.28
C MET A 414 -1.37 21.42 -0.18
N MET A 415 -1.62 21.45 -1.49
CA MET A 415 -2.84 20.96 -2.12
C MET A 415 -2.46 19.97 -3.22
N GLY A 416 -3.18 18.86 -3.29
CA GLY A 416 -2.95 17.78 -4.23
C GLY A 416 -4.19 17.43 -5.03
N ALA A 417 -4.04 17.18 -6.33
CA ALA A 417 -5.12 16.85 -7.25
C ALA A 417 -4.70 15.79 -8.29
N MET A 418 -5.59 14.82 -8.56
CA MET A 418 -5.40 13.75 -9.55
C MET A 418 -6.41 13.82 -10.69
N SER A 419 -5.93 13.79 -11.92
CA SER A 419 -6.73 13.68 -13.14
C SER A 419 -6.54 12.33 -13.84
N GLY A 420 -7.57 11.89 -14.57
CA GLY A 420 -7.57 10.65 -15.36
C GLY A 420 -7.75 9.33 -14.57
N SER A 421 -7.88 9.38 -13.24
CA SER A 421 -7.99 8.17 -12.41
C SER A 421 -9.35 7.51 -12.55
N LYS A 422 -9.31 6.17 -12.62
CA LYS A 422 -10.49 5.30 -12.58
C LYS A 422 -10.35 4.24 -11.50
N ASN A 423 -9.52 4.51 -10.49
CA ASN A 423 -9.19 3.53 -9.50
C ASN A 423 -10.42 3.05 -8.76
N THR A 424 -10.59 1.75 -8.74
CA THR A 424 -11.68 1.14 -7.98
C THR A 424 -11.34 1.05 -6.50
N ASN A 425 -10.09 1.26 -6.09
CA ASN A 425 -9.64 1.15 -4.71
C ASN A 425 -10.21 2.27 -3.83
N GLY A 426 -10.66 1.92 -2.62
CA GLY A 426 -11.11 2.90 -1.62
C GLY A 426 -9.97 3.69 -0.98
N GLN A 427 -8.72 3.26 -1.17
CA GLN A 427 -7.49 3.95 -0.75
C GLN A 427 -7.07 5.11 -1.67
N LEU A 428 -7.82 5.39 -2.73
CA LEU A 428 -7.58 6.53 -3.61
C LEU A 428 -7.98 7.84 -2.91
N HIS A 429 -7.07 8.80 -2.84
CA HIS A 429 -7.32 10.17 -2.39
C HIS A 429 -7.05 11.13 -3.56
N PRO A 430 -8.05 11.41 -4.42
CA PRO A 430 -7.85 12.15 -5.67
C PRO A 430 -7.70 13.67 -5.45
N ALA A 431 -8.10 14.18 -4.29
CA ALA A 431 -8.00 15.58 -3.94
C ALA A 431 -7.71 15.72 -2.44
N THR A 432 -6.68 16.49 -2.10
CA THR A 432 -6.16 16.61 -0.73
C THR A 432 -5.68 18.02 -0.42
N ILE A 433 -5.74 18.42 0.84
CA ILE A 433 -5.08 19.62 1.37
C ILE A 433 -4.44 19.24 2.71
N HIS A 434 -3.22 19.68 2.95
CA HIS A 434 -2.63 19.71 4.29
C HIS A 434 -2.22 21.14 4.61
N TRP A 435 -2.37 21.55 5.87
CA TRP A 435 -1.86 22.83 6.31
C TRP A 435 -1.43 22.79 7.77
N LYS A 436 -0.59 23.75 8.13
CA LYS A 436 -0.09 23.94 9.48
C LYS A 436 -0.34 25.38 9.90
N THR A 437 -1.08 25.54 10.98
CA THR A 437 -1.43 26.85 11.54
C THR A 437 -0.24 27.53 12.21
N ALA A 438 -0.35 28.84 12.47
CA ALA A 438 0.70 29.62 13.11
C ALA A 438 1.09 29.13 14.54
N ASP A 439 0.18 28.44 15.23
CA ASP A 439 0.43 27.78 16.53
C ASP A 439 1.01 26.36 16.40
N GLY A 440 1.20 25.87 15.17
CA GLY A 440 1.90 24.63 14.85
C GLY A 440 1.02 23.40 14.73
N HIS A 441 -0.32 23.53 14.86
CA HIS A 441 -1.24 22.41 14.66
C HIS A 441 -1.32 22.02 13.17
N LYS A 442 -1.24 20.71 12.89
CA LYS A 442 -1.36 20.15 11.55
C LYS A 442 -2.81 19.72 11.31
N TYR A 443 -3.28 19.93 10.09
CA TYR A 443 -4.61 19.57 9.63
C TYR A 443 -4.53 18.99 8.23
N ASP A 444 -5.48 18.12 7.91
CA ASP A 444 -5.67 17.57 6.57
C ASP A 444 -7.13 17.61 6.14
N LEU A 445 -7.31 17.61 4.83
CA LEU A 445 -8.58 17.47 4.14
C LEU A 445 -8.37 16.48 2.99
N ARG A 446 -9.27 15.50 2.85
CA ARG A 446 -9.29 14.57 1.70
C ARG A 446 -10.68 14.38 1.14
N LEU A 447 -10.78 14.28 -0.17
CA LEU A 447 -11.96 13.76 -0.83
C LEU A 447 -11.91 12.24 -0.85
N ILE A 448 -12.95 11.60 -0.34
CA ILE A 448 -13.10 10.14 -0.37
C ILE A 448 -14.54 9.75 -0.68
N ARG A 449 -14.76 8.45 -0.90
CA ARG A 449 -16.09 7.90 -1.20
C ARG A 449 -16.38 6.63 -0.41
N ARG A 450 -17.65 6.30 -0.24
CA ARG A 450 -18.11 5.00 0.29
C ARG A 450 -19.47 4.63 -0.26
N GLU A 451 -19.72 3.34 -0.43
CA GLU A 451 -21.10 2.86 -0.59
C GLU A 451 -21.86 3.07 0.73
N VAL A 452 -23.11 3.52 0.65
CA VAL A 452 -23.94 3.79 1.84
C VAL A 452 -23.99 2.55 2.73
N GLY A 453 -23.62 2.72 4.00
CA GLY A 453 -23.60 1.64 4.99
C GLY A 453 -22.40 0.70 4.91
N LYS A 454 -21.41 0.97 4.06
CA LYS A 454 -20.15 0.22 3.99
C LYS A 454 -18.94 1.06 4.45
N HIS A 455 -17.83 0.36 4.63
CA HIS A 455 -16.55 0.97 4.97
C HIS A 455 -15.99 1.81 3.81
N TRP A 456 -15.19 2.84 4.13
CA TRP A 456 -14.60 3.75 3.14
C TRP A 456 -13.64 3.03 2.18
N ASN A 457 -12.89 2.04 2.69
CA ASN A 457 -11.96 1.26 1.90
C ASN A 457 -12.63 0.15 1.06
N THR A 458 -13.84 0.38 0.56
CA THR A 458 -14.53 -0.58 -0.33
C THR A 458 -14.22 -0.30 -1.79
N HIS A 459 -14.04 -1.37 -2.56
CA HIS A 459 -13.83 -1.24 -4.00
C HIS A 459 -15.14 -0.85 -4.71
N LEU A 460 -15.08 0.13 -5.61
CA LEU A 460 -16.24 0.58 -6.38
C LEU A 460 -15.84 0.93 -7.80
N ARG A 461 -16.62 0.44 -8.77
CA ARG A 461 -16.44 0.72 -10.20
C ARG A 461 -17.31 1.88 -10.66
N GLY A 462 -16.96 2.46 -11.81
CA GLY A 462 -17.77 3.48 -12.47
C GLY A 462 -17.65 4.86 -11.83
N VAL A 463 -16.57 5.13 -11.10
CA VAL A 463 -16.23 6.45 -10.58
C VAL A 463 -14.96 6.94 -11.29
N TYR A 464 -15.00 8.18 -11.77
CA TYR A 464 -13.93 8.81 -12.52
C TYR A 464 -13.65 10.18 -11.92
N TYR A 465 -12.36 10.51 -11.77
CA TYR A 465 -11.93 11.76 -11.15
C TYR A 465 -11.11 12.59 -12.13
N GLU A 466 -11.50 13.86 -12.24
CA GLU A 466 -10.72 14.90 -12.89
C GLU A 466 -10.50 16.01 -11.88
N ALA A 467 -9.30 16.12 -11.32
CA ALA A 467 -8.95 17.17 -10.37
C ALA A 467 -7.74 17.97 -10.84
N ALA A 468 -7.74 19.26 -10.51
CA ALA A 468 -6.65 20.17 -10.82
C ALA A 468 -6.37 21.09 -9.62
N VAL A 469 -5.14 21.60 -9.56
CA VAL A 469 -4.71 22.51 -8.50
C VAL A 469 -3.84 23.63 -9.07
N ASN A 470 -3.97 24.81 -8.47
CA ASN A 470 -3.09 25.97 -8.64
C ASN A 470 -2.78 26.60 -7.26
N GLU A 471 -2.16 27.80 -7.23
CA GLU A 471 -1.77 28.50 -5.98
C GLU A 471 -2.93 28.68 -4.97
N ARG A 472 -4.17 28.77 -5.45
CA ARG A 472 -5.32 29.17 -4.62
C ARG A 472 -6.51 28.25 -4.72
N GLU A 473 -6.58 27.44 -5.77
CA GLU A 473 -7.77 26.70 -6.11
C GLU A 473 -7.48 25.21 -6.20
N LEU A 474 -8.41 24.42 -5.65
CA LEU A 474 -8.53 22.99 -5.85
C LEU A 474 -9.86 22.73 -6.55
N GLU A 475 -9.77 22.26 -7.80
CA GLU A 475 -10.91 21.89 -8.63
C GLU A 475 -11.06 20.37 -8.65
N VAL A 476 -12.30 19.89 -8.52
CA VAL A 476 -12.61 18.47 -8.62
C VAL A 476 -13.91 18.27 -9.38
N GLU A 477 -13.86 17.51 -10.46
CA GLU A 477 -15.00 16.91 -11.13
C GLU A 477 -15.04 15.41 -10.84
N VAL A 478 -16.19 14.93 -10.40
CA VAL A 478 -16.46 13.51 -10.14
C VAL A 478 -17.57 13.05 -11.07
N GLN A 479 -17.31 12.00 -11.85
CA GLN A 479 -18.34 11.32 -12.62
C GLN A 479 -18.64 9.97 -11.97
N CYS A 480 -19.91 9.72 -11.65
CA CYS A 480 -20.37 8.52 -10.97
C CYS A 480 -21.50 7.84 -11.75
N GLY A 481 -21.19 6.66 -12.30
CA GLY A 481 -22.13 5.74 -12.94
C GLY A 481 -22.43 4.50 -12.09
N ALA A 482 -22.17 4.54 -10.79
CA ALA A 482 -22.37 3.38 -9.91
C ALA A 482 -23.86 2.99 -9.79
N ALA A 483 -24.11 1.69 -9.67
CA ALA A 483 -25.45 1.11 -9.55
C ALA A 483 -26.00 1.10 -8.11
N VAL A 484 -25.23 1.64 -7.16
CA VAL A 484 -25.56 1.73 -5.73
C VAL A 484 -25.47 3.18 -5.26
N ASP A 485 -26.11 3.49 -4.13
CA ASP A 485 -26.03 4.82 -3.54
C ASP A 485 -24.62 5.05 -2.96
N ILE A 486 -24.01 6.18 -3.32
CA ILE A 486 -22.64 6.53 -2.96
C ILE A 486 -22.61 7.84 -2.19
N GLU A 487 -21.88 7.85 -1.09
CA GLU A 487 -21.49 9.04 -0.36
C GLU A 487 -20.10 9.48 -0.84
N PHE A 488 -20.00 10.67 -1.43
CA PHE A 488 -18.74 11.37 -1.64
C PHE A 488 -18.60 12.41 -0.55
N TYR A 489 -17.45 12.49 0.09
CA TYR A 489 -17.31 13.38 1.22
C TYR A 489 -15.91 13.93 1.37
N PHE A 490 -15.85 15.18 1.79
CA PHE A 490 -14.63 15.79 2.29
C PHE A 490 -14.51 15.46 3.76
N GLU A 491 -13.49 14.67 4.10
CA GLU A 491 -13.09 14.43 5.48
C GLU A 491 -12.03 15.45 5.84
N ILE A 492 -12.20 16.12 6.99
CA ILE A 492 -11.28 17.12 7.52
C ILE A 492 -10.88 16.69 8.91
N THR A 493 -9.57 16.59 9.16
CA THR A 493 -9.02 16.10 10.42
C THR A 493 -8.11 17.17 11.05
N GLY A 494 -8.23 17.32 12.36
CA GLY A 494 -7.34 18.15 13.17
C GLY A 494 -8.03 18.74 14.39
N GLN A 495 -7.22 19.32 15.29
CA GLN A 495 -7.71 19.79 16.58
C GLN A 495 -8.69 20.96 16.44
N GLY A 496 -9.88 20.83 17.02
CA GLY A 496 -10.86 21.92 17.08
C GLY A 496 -11.63 22.20 15.78
N VAL A 497 -11.64 21.26 14.83
CA VAL A 497 -12.52 21.33 13.66
C VAL A 497 -13.99 21.27 14.09
N ASP A 498 -14.83 22.12 13.49
CA ASP A 498 -16.21 22.32 13.93
C ASP A 498 -17.18 22.55 12.77
N ALA A 499 -18.31 21.86 12.80
CA ALA A 499 -19.39 21.98 11.81
C ALA A 499 -19.96 23.41 11.72
N ARG A 500 -19.87 24.25 12.77
CA ARG A 500 -20.33 25.64 12.76
C ARG A 500 -19.62 26.51 11.73
N GLY A 501 -18.41 26.14 11.33
CA GLY A 501 -17.62 26.84 10.31
C GLY A 501 -18.02 26.48 8.87
N ILE A 502 -18.95 25.53 8.68
CA ILE A 502 -19.28 24.97 7.37
C ILE A 502 -20.59 25.54 6.85
N ALA A 503 -20.50 26.39 5.83
CA ALA A 503 -21.62 26.88 5.04
C ALA A 503 -21.56 26.34 3.60
N ALA A 504 -22.67 26.47 2.88
CA ALA A 504 -22.77 25.95 1.51
C ALA A 504 -21.74 26.54 0.54
N ASN A 505 -21.40 27.82 0.72
CA ASN A 505 -20.48 28.54 -0.16
C ASN A 505 -19.15 28.91 0.51
N ARG A 506 -18.93 28.51 1.76
CA ARG A 506 -17.75 28.91 2.53
C ARG A 506 -17.46 27.97 3.69
N TRP A 507 -16.23 27.50 3.78
CA TRP A 507 -15.73 26.71 4.91
C TRP A 507 -14.68 27.51 5.68
N THR A 508 -14.94 27.75 6.96
CA THR A 508 -14.03 28.45 7.88
C THR A 508 -13.45 27.42 8.84
N LEU A 509 -12.22 27.01 8.56
CA LEU A 509 -11.44 26.02 9.32
C LEU A 509 -10.35 26.75 10.13
N PRO A 510 -9.75 26.10 11.14
CA PRO A 510 -8.60 26.67 11.85
C PRO A 510 -7.46 27.05 10.89
N GLY A 511 -7.13 28.34 10.80
CA GLY A 511 -6.10 28.90 9.90
C GLY A 511 -6.39 28.83 8.40
N LEU A 512 -7.51 28.23 7.97
CA LEU A 512 -7.82 28.10 6.54
C LEU A 512 -9.28 28.48 6.27
N THR A 513 -9.50 29.43 5.36
CA THR A 513 -10.84 29.75 4.86
C THR A 513 -10.91 29.48 3.37
N LEU A 514 -11.91 28.70 2.97
CA LEU A 514 -12.19 28.34 1.59
C LEU A 514 -13.55 28.91 1.19
N GLU A 515 -13.62 29.65 0.08
CA GLU A 515 -14.89 29.82 -0.66
C GLU A 515 -15.14 28.55 -1.47
N VAL A 516 -16.40 28.14 -1.54
CA VAL A 516 -16.81 26.84 -2.09
C VAL A 516 -17.88 27.05 -3.14
N GLU A 517 -17.62 26.58 -4.35
CA GLU A 517 -18.63 26.44 -5.39
C GLU A 517 -18.85 24.95 -5.62
N ALA A 518 -20.09 24.48 -5.43
CA ALA A 518 -20.45 23.08 -5.57
C ALA A 518 -21.65 22.90 -6.49
N GLU A 519 -21.44 22.24 -7.62
CA GLU A 519 -22.51 21.68 -8.46
C GLU A 519 -22.77 20.25 -7.99
N ALA A 520 -23.41 20.10 -6.84
CA ALA A 520 -23.67 18.81 -6.19
C ALA A 520 -24.98 18.85 -5.37
N PRO A 521 -25.52 17.69 -4.95
CA PRO A 521 -26.62 17.65 -3.98
C PRO A 521 -26.28 18.40 -2.68
N ALA A 522 -27.29 18.81 -1.92
CA ALA A 522 -27.05 19.48 -0.64
C ALA A 522 -26.29 18.54 0.32
N PRO A 523 -25.20 19.01 0.97
CA PRO A 523 -24.41 18.14 1.82
C PRO A 523 -25.04 17.94 3.21
N VAL A 524 -24.69 16.83 3.84
CA VAL A 524 -24.90 16.58 5.27
C VAL A 524 -23.55 16.69 5.98
N VAL A 525 -23.49 17.48 7.05
CA VAL A 525 -22.27 17.64 7.84
C VAL A 525 -22.34 16.76 9.09
N GLN A 526 -21.33 15.92 9.29
CA GLN A 526 -21.18 15.08 10.48
C GLN A 526 -19.90 15.44 11.21
N ALA A 527 -19.99 15.65 12.53
CA ALA A 527 -18.84 15.98 13.37
C ALA A 527 -18.52 14.83 14.31
N PHE A 528 -17.23 14.55 14.45
CA PHE A 528 -16.63 13.57 15.34
C PHE A 528 -15.52 14.27 16.15
N ASP A 529 -14.89 13.55 17.07
CA ASP A 529 -13.75 14.09 17.81
C ASP A 529 -12.58 14.33 16.85
N ASN A 530 -12.14 15.60 16.74
CA ASN A 530 -11.08 16.06 15.83
C ASN A 530 -11.26 15.71 14.34
N ARG A 531 -12.49 15.40 13.91
CA ARG A 531 -12.80 15.06 12.53
C ARG A 531 -14.17 15.57 12.11
N LEU A 532 -14.30 16.00 10.86
CA LEU A 532 -15.52 16.48 10.25
C LEU A 532 -15.71 15.81 8.87
N GLU A 533 -16.92 15.41 8.54
CA GLU A 533 -17.28 14.89 7.21
C GLU A 533 -18.35 15.79 6.57
N ILE A 534 -18.11 16.25 5.35
CA ILE A 534 -19.07 17.00 4.52
C ILE A 534 -19.54 16.09 3.39
N ILE A 535 -20.74 15.52 3.52
CA ILE A 535 -21.18 14.35 2.77
C ILE A 535 -22.20 14.72 1.68
N TYR A 536 -21.88 14.38 0.44
CA TYR A 536 -22.70 14.54 -0.75
C TYR A 536 -23.23 13.18 -1.21
N LEU A 537 -24.55 12.96 -1.06
CA LEU A 537 -25.20 11.70 -1.43
C LEU A 537 -25.58 11.68 -2.91
N VAL A 538 -25.04 10.70 -3.65
CA VAL A 538 -25.40 10.40 -5.04
C VAL A 538 -26.26 9.14 -5.08
N GLN A 539 -27.50 9.28 -5.53
CA GLN A 539 -28.43 8.16 -5.65
C GLN A 539 -28.20 7.36 -6.95
N ALA A 540 -28.32 6.04 -6.85
CA ALA A 540 -28.22 5.12 -7.97
C ALA A 540 -29.28 5.39 -9.03
N LYS A 541 -28.89 5.38 -10.31
CA LYS A 541 -29.84 5.47 -11.42
C LYS A 541 -30.40 4.08 -11.75
N LYS A 542 -31.61 3.80 -11.26
CA LYS A 542 -32.36 2.55 -11.53
C LYS A 542 -32.98 2.55 -12.94
N SER A 543 -32.18 2.41 -13.99
CA SER A 543 -32.69 2.23 -15.37
C SER A 543 -32.23 0.89 -15.93
N LEU A 544 -33.19 0.04 -16.31
CA LEU A 544 -32.95 -1.27 -16.94
C LEU A 544 -32.88 -1.20 -18.48
N GLU A 545 -33.19 -0.06 -19.10
CA GLU A 545 -33.47 0.01 -20.55
C GLU A 545 -32.53 0.94 -21.33
N THR A 546 -31.70 1.74 -20.65
CA THR A 546 -30.63 2.54 -21.27
C THR A 546 -29.60 2.94 -20.21
N PRO A 547 -28.28 2.94 -20.51
CA PRO A 547 -27.29 3.49 -19.59
C PRO A 547 -27.61 4.96 -19.40
N ALA A 548 -28.05 5.34 -18.20
CA ALA A 548 -28.25 6.74 -17.90
C ALA A 548 -26.88 7.45 -17.92
N ALA A 549 -26.84 8.71 -18.36
CA ALA A 549 -25.62 9.52 -18.25
C ALA A 549 -25.11 9.49 -16.80
N PRO A 550 -23.80 9.43 -16.54
CA PRO A 550 -23.27 9.43 -15.18
C PRO A 550 -23.72 10.68 -14.42
N ASN A 551 -23.86 10.58 -13.11
CA ASN A 551 -24.00 11.76 -12.27
C ASN A 551 -22.66 12.51 -12.28
N THR A 552 -22.69 13.82 -12.53
CA THR A 552 -21.51 14.67 -12.46
C THR A 552 -21.64 15.58 -11.25
N MET A 553 -20.60 15.68 -10.43
CA MET A 553 -20.46 16.67 -9.39
C MET A 553 -19.20 17.50 -9.63
N LYS A 554 -19.28 18.80 -9.35
CA LYS A 554 -18.13 19.70 -9.45
C LYS A 554 -17.95 20.46 -8.15
N PHE A 555 -16.69 20.60 -7.74
CA PHE A 555 -16.28 21.34 -6.56
C PHE A 555 -15.12 22.27 -6.94
N LEU A 556 -15.23 23.54 -6.58
CA LEU A 556 -14.14 24.50 -6.64
C LEU A 556 -13.93 25.04 -5.21
N LEU A 557 -12.78 24.73 -4.63
CA LEU A 557 -12.38 25.22 -3.31
C LEU A 557 -11.32 26.32 -3.51
N SER A 558 -11.67 27.56 -3.20
CA SER A 558 -10.82 28.74 -3.41
C SER A 558 -10.36 29.33 -2.08
N ARG A 559 -9.06 29.38 -1.84
CA ARG A 559 -8.50 29.99 -0.63
C ARG A 559 -8.76 31.50 -0.59
N VAL A 560 -9.37 31.98 0.50
CA VAL A 560 -9.54 33.41 0.78
C VAL A 560 -8.21 34.03 1.20
N GLN A 561 -7.87 35.22 0.69
CA GLN A 561 -6.63 35.90 1.08
C GLN A 561 -6.54 36.15 2.59
N GLY A 562 -5.52 35.58 3.20
CA GLY A 562 -5.09 35.72 4.60
C GLY A 562 -3.93 34.75 4.84
N LYS A 563 -2.92 35.12 5.64
CA LYS A 563 -1.90 34.14 6.06
C LYS A 563 -2.56 33.06 6.92
N VAL A 564 -2.15 31.81 6.73
CA VAL A 564 -2.53 30.66 7.57
C VAL A 564 -2.04 30.85 9.00
#